data_AF-A0A101FXA7-F1
#
_entry.id   AF-A0A101FXA7-F1
#
_cell.length_a   1.000
_cell.length_b   1.000
_cell.length_c   1.000
_cell.angle_alpha   90.00
_cell.angle_beta   90.00
_cell.angle_gamma   90.00
#
_symmetry.space_group_name_H-M   'P 1'
#
loop_
_entity.id
_entity.type
_entity.pdbx_description
1 polymer ?
#
loop_
_entity_poly.entity_id
_entity_poly.type
_entity_poly.pdbx_seq_one_letter_code
_entity_poly.pdbx_strand_id
1 'polypeptide(L)'
;MDIKNIKIQKPDVINFILGQSHFIKTVEDIHEALVNSVPGIKFGLAFCEASGDCLVRWSGTDDAMIDLAKQNAMEISAGHSFILFLGEGFYPINVLNQLKNVPEVCRIFCATANPTSVVVIEVGEGRAILGVADGKRPIGIEGEEDIAWRKGLLRKIGYKQ
;
A
#
# COMPACT_ATOMS: atom_id res chain seq x y z
N MET A 1 -19.03 16.53 9.73
CA MET A 1 -17.66 16.33 9.25
C MET A 1 -17.09 15.32 10.21
N ASP A 2 -17.02 14.06 9.77
CA ASP A 2 -16.81 12.94 10.68
C ASP A 2 -15.49 12.27 10.33
N ILE A 3 -14.62 12.11 11.33
CA ILE A 3 -13.35 11.41 11.19
C ILE A 3 -13.59 9.93 11.50
N LYS A 4 -13.21 9.06 10.56
CA LYS A 4 -13.32 7.60 10.68
C LYS A 4 -11.93 6.98 10.67
N ASN A 5 -11.80 5.89 11.42
CA ASN A 5 -10.64 5.03 11.34
C ASN A 5 -11.01 3.75 10.59
N ILE A 6 -10.43 3.56 9.41
CA ILE A 6 -10.62 2.38 8.58
C ILE A 6 -9.45 1.41 8.81
N LYS A 7 -9.73 0.27 9.45
CA LYS A 7 -8.74 -0.78 9.63
C LYS A 7 -8.54 -1.55 8.33
N ILE A 8 -7.31 -1.62 7.84
CA ILE A 8 -6.96 -2.41 6.66
C ILE A 8 -7.11 -3.90 6.99
N GLN A 9 -7.92 -4.59 6.19
CA GLN A 9 -8.17 -6.02 6.29
C GLN A 9 -7.17 -6.77 5.42
N LYS A 10 -6.32 -7.58 6.04
CA LYS A 10 -5.34 -8.43 5.36
C LYS A 10 -4.81 -9.52 6.31
N PRO A 11 -4.28 -10.63 5.78
CA PRO A 11 -3.44 -11.53 6.56
C PRO A 11 -2.16 -10.83 7.07
N ASP A 12 -1.60 -11.31 8.18
CA ASP A 12 -0.43 -10.68 8.82
C ASP A 12 0.80 -10.67 7.91
N VAL A 13 1.02 -11.74 7.14
CA VAL A 13 2.20 -11.89 6.25
C VAL A 13 2.15 -11.04 4.99
N ILE A 14 0.98 -10.51 4.64
CA ILE A 14 0.78 -9.77 3.39
C ILE A 14 1.21 -8.32 3.56
N ASN A 15 2.02 -7.83 2.62
CA ASN A 15 2.38 -6.42 2.56
C ASN A 15 1.35 -5.65 1.73
N PHE A 16 1.18 -4.37 2.04
CA PHE A 16 0.40 -3.48 1.19
C PHE A 16 1.05 -2.10 1.06
N ILE A 17 0.67 -1.38 0.01
CA ILE A 17 1.06 -0.01 -0.28
C ILE A 17 -0.21 0.79 -0.52
N LEU A 18 -0.36 1.91 0.18
CA LEU A 18 -1.46 2.86 -0.01
C LEU A 18 -0.88 4.16 -0.56
N GLY A 19 -1.47 4.67 -1.64
CA GLY A 19 -1.02 5.91 -2.28
C GLY A 19 -2.17 6.73 -2.84
N GLN A 20 -1.80 7.86 -3.43
CA GLN A 20 -2.67 8.75 -4.18
C GLN A 20 -2.14 8.84 -5.61
N SER A 21 -3.04 8.74 -6.58
CA SER A 21 -2.74 8.87 -8.00
C SER A 21 -3.71 9.88 -8.66
N HIS A 22 -3.75 9.91 -9.98
CA HIS A 22 -4.84 10.49 -10.77
C HIS A 22 -4.92 9.79 -12.13
N PHE A 23 -6.00 10.00 -12.88
CA PHE A 23 -6.16 9.48 -14.25
C PHE A 23 -6.25 7.94 -14.39
N ILE A 24 -7.09 7.48 -15.32
CA ILE A 24 -7.48 6.06 -15.44
C ILE A 24 -6.30 5.15 -15.82
N LYS A 25 -5.29 5.70 -16.50
CA LYS A 25 -4.05 5.01 -16.90
C LYS A 25 -3.27 4.45 -15.70
N THR A 26 -3.49 5.00 -14.49
CA THR A 26 -2.95 4.47 -13.22
C THR A 26 -3.02 2.96 -13.11
N VAL A 27 -4.14 2.35 -13.52
CA VAL A 27 -4.37 0.92 -13.32
C VAL A 27 -3.41 0.06 -14.14
N GLU A 28 -3.24 0.38 -15.43
CA GLU A 28 -2.34 -0.34 -16.32
C GLU A 28 -0.88 -0.02 -16.01
N ASP A 29 -0.54 1.25 -15.76
CA ASP A 29 0.86 1.65 -15.57
C ASP A 29 1.44 1.14 -14.25
N ILE A 30 0.64 1.10 -13.18
CA ILE A 30 1.07 0.45 -11.95
C ILE A 30 1.20 -1.07 -12.17
N HIS A 31 0.27 -1.70 -12.89
CA HIS A 31 0.37 -3.13 -13.17
C HIS A 31 1.67 -3.45 -13.92
N GLU A 32 1.93 -2.74 -15.01
CA GLU A 32 3.15 -2.89 -15.82
C GLU A 32 4.41 -2.61 -15.01
N ALA A 33 4.43 -1.54 -14.21
CA ALA A 33 5.56 -1.22 -13.36
C ALA A 33 5.90 -2.37 -12.39
N LEU A 34 4.87 -3.05 -11.86
CA LEU A 34 5.06 -4.20 -10.96
C LEU A 34 5.59 -5.43 -11.68
N VAL A 35 4.95 -5.86 -12.77
CA VAL A 35 5.37 -7.07 -13.50
C VAL A 35 6.75 -6.93 -14.13
N ASN A 36 7.16 -5.71 -14.47
CA ASN A 36 8.50 -5.41 -14.97
C ASN A 36 9.56 -5.29 -13.85
N SER A 37 9.15 -5.10 -12.59
CA SER A 37 10.08 -4.97 -11.46
C SER A 37 10.50 -6.31 -10.87
N VAL A 38 9.59 -7.27 -10.77
CA VAL A 38 9.85 -8.59 -10.17
C VAL A 38 9.21 -9.68 -11.02
N PRO A 39 10.00 -10.59 -11.62
CA PRO A 39 9.46 -11.72 -12.37
C PRO A 39 8.54 -12.58 -11.52
N GLY A 40 7.33 -12.87 -12.02
CA GLY A 40 6.35 -13.71 -11.34
C GLY A 40 5.67 -13.06 -10.12
N ILE A 41 5.76 -11.73 -9.98
CA ILE A 41 5.11 -11.01 -8.88
C ILE A 41 3.62 -11.35 -8.75
N LYS A 42 3.19 -11.58 -7.51
CA LYS A 42 1.79 -11.79 -7.12
C LYS A 42 1.27 -10.56 -6.41
N PHE A 43 0.25 -9.93 -6.96
CA PHE A 43 -0.32 -8.72 -6.39
C PHE A 43 -1.76 -8.49 -6.83
N GLY A 44 -2.43 -7.59 -6.11
CA GLY A 44 -3.72 -7.03 -6.48
C GLY A 44 -3.75 -5.54 -6.20
N LEU A 45 -4.24 -4.78 -7.16
CA LEU A 45 -4.33 -3.33 -7.17
C LEU A 45 -5.79 -2.91 -7.28
N ALA A 46 -6.18 -1.89 -6.51
CA ALA A 46 -7.43 -1.18 -6.67
C ALA A 46 -7.19 0.33 -6.65
N PHE A 47 -7.86 1.06 -7.52
CA PHE A 47 -7.80 2.51 -7.70
C PHE A 47 -9.21 3.09 -7.69
N CYS A 48 -9.45 4.08 -6.84
CA CYS A 48 -10.75 4.74 -6.71
C CYS A 48 -10.87 5.85 -7.75
N GLU A 49 -11.60 5.62 -8.84
CA GLU A 49 -11.94 6.68 -9.78
C GLU A 49 -12.79 7.76 -9.08
N ALA A 50 -12.44 9.04 -9.25
CA ALA A 50 -13.06 10.15 -8.50
C ALA A 50 -14.02 11.01 -9.34
N SER A 51 -14.31 10.62 -10.58
CA SER A 51 -15.24 11.30 -11.48
C SER A 51 -15.85 10.31 -12.47
N GLY A 52 -16.86 10.73 -13.23
CA GLY A 52 -17.54 9.84 -14.18
C GLY A 52 -18.34 8.76 -13.45
N ASP A 53 -18.05 7.50 -13.75
CA ASP A 53 -18.75 6.36 -13.12
C ASP A 53 -18.38 6.17 -11.64
N CYS A 54 -17.27 6.77 -11.18
CA CYS A 54 -16.78 6.69 -9.81
C CYS A 54 -16.60 5.24 -9.31
N LEU A 55 -16.06 4.36 -10.16
CA LEU A 55 -15.86 2.96 -9.83
C LEU A 55 -14.49 2.68 -9.21
N VAL A 56 -14.42 1.65 -8.36
CA VAL A 56 -13.13 1.04 -8.02
C VAL A 56 -12.65 0.24 -9.22
N ARG A 57 -11.58 0.73 -9.85
CA ARG A 57 -10.88 0.09 -10.96
C ARG A 57 -9.79 -0.81 -10.39
N TRP A 58 -9.48 -1.93 -11.02
CA TRP A 58 -8.58 -2.92 -10.44
C TRP A 58 -7.78 -3.66 -11.50
N SER A 59 -6.65 -4.23 -11.06
CA SER A 59 -5.81 -5.10 -11.87
C SER A 59 -4.92 -5.94 -10.94
N GLY A 60 -4.29 -6.99 -11.44
CA GLY A 60 -3.38 -7.81 -10.63
C GLY A 60 -3.05 -9.15 -11.28
N THR A 61 -2.30 -9.96 -10.55
CA THR A 61 -1.80 -11.27 -10.97
C THR A 61 -2.13 -12.39 -9.96
N ASP A 62 -2.90 -12.05 -8.92
CA ASP A 62 -3.37 -12.94 -7.87
C ASP A 62 -4.78 -12.55 -7.42
N ASP A 63 -5.74 -13.46 -7.58
CA ASP A 63 -7.16 -13.18 -7.33
C ASP A 63 -7.43 -12.82 -5.86
N ALA A 64 -6.76 -13.50 -4.91
CA ALA A 64 -6.94 -13.21 -3.49
C ALA A 64 -6.43 -11.81 -3.13
N MET A 65 -5.30 -11.38 -3.70
CA MET A 65 -4.81 -10.02 -3.52
C MET A 65 -5.71 -8.98 -4.19
N ILE A 66 -6.28 -9.29 -5.36
CA ILE A 66 -7.23 -8.42 -6.06
C ILE A 66 -8.49 -8.20 -5.21
N ASP A 67 -9.03 -9.27 -4.60
CA ASP A 67 -10.19 -9.18 -3.73
C ASP A 67 -9.91 -8.34 -2.48
N LEU A 68 -8.75 -8.53 -1.85
CA LEU A 68 -8.31 -7.66 -0.74
C LEU A 68 -8.20 -6.20 -1.17
N ALA A 69 -7.65 -5.92 -2.35
CA ALA A 69 -7.50 -4.56 -2.87
C ALA A 69 -8.86 -3.89 -3.06
N LYS A 70 -9.80 -4.56 -3.74
CA LYS A 70 -11.16 -4.03 -3.98
C LYS A 70 -11.89 -3.76 -2.67
N GLN A 71 -11.87 -4.71 -1.73
CA GLN A 71 -12.56 -4.57 -0.45
C GLN A 71 -12.02 -3.37 0.34
N ASN A 72 -10.71 -3.26 0.49
CA ASN A 72 -10.13 -2.16 1.26
C ASN A 72 -10.29 -0.81 0.56
N ALA A 73 -10.22 -0.75 -0.78
CA ALA A 73 -10.49 0.47 -1.54
C ALA A 73 -11.92 0.97 -1.31
N MET A 74 -12.91 0.06 -1.31
CA MET A 74 -14.30 0.38 -0.98
C MET A 74 -14.46 0.87 0.47
N GLU A 75 -13.79 0.26 1.44
CA GLU A 75 -13.86 0.72 2.83
C GLU A 75 -13.24 2.12 3.01
N ILE A 76 -12.11 2.39 2.35
CA ILE A 76 -11.46 3.71 2.36
C ILE A 76 -12.35 4.74 1.65
N SER A 77 -12.86 4.43 0.45
CA SER A 77 -13.74 5.29 -0.36
C SER A 77 -13.22 6.72 -0.56
N ALA A 78 -11.90 6.88 -0.66
CA ALA A 78 -11.28 8.17 -0.94
C ALA A 78 -10.93 8.26 -2.43
N GLY A 79 -11.49 9.26 -3.12
CA GLY A 79 -11.26 9.47 -4.55
C GLY A 79 -9.78 9.58 -4.88
N HIS A 80 -9.37 8.97 -5.99
CA HIS A 80 -8.02 8.92 -6.51
C HIS A 80 -6.97 8.26 -5.59
N SER A 81 -7.39 7.63 -4.49
CA SER A 81 -6.51 6.74 -3.74
C SER A 81 -6.34 5.41 -4.48
N PHE A 82 -5.21 4.75 -4.27
CA PHE A 82 -5.00 3.37 -4.69
C PHE A 82 -4.44 2.55 -3.54
N ILE A 83 -4.81 1.27 -3.48
CA ILE A 83 -4.24 0.31 -2.56
C ILE A 83 -3.76 -0.92 -3.33
N LEU A 84 -2.55 -1.35 -3.01
CA LEU A 84 -1.84 -2.45 -3.65
C LEU A 84 -1.45 -3.48 -2.59
N PHE A 85 -1.87 -4.73 -2.75
CA PHE A 85 -1.45 -5.85 -1.90
C PHE A 85 -0.43 -6.71 -2.62
N LEU A 86 0.62 -7.11 -1.92
CA LEU A 86 1.70 -7.96 -2.41
C LEU A 86 1.58 -9.34 -1.77
N GLY A 87 1.53 -10.38 -2.60
CA GLY A 87 1.53 -11.77 -2.16
C GLY A 87 2.76 -12.12 -1.32
N GLU A 88 2.67 -13.23 -0.59
CA GLU A 88 3.76 -13.67 0.28
C GLU A 88 5.09 -13.81 -0.49
N GLY A 89 6.18 -13.33 0.12
CA GLY A 89 7.51 -13.32 -0.49
C GLY A 89 7.82 -12.09 -1.36
N PHE A 90 6.85 -11.21 -1.63
CA PHE A 90 7.06 -9.93 -2.31
C PHE A 90 7.00 -8.77 -1.32
N TYR A 91 7.99 -7.89 -1.37
CA TYR A 91 8.16 -6.82 -0.39
C TYR A 91 8.07 -5.45 -1.05
N PRO A 92 7.57 -4.41 -0.34
CA PRO A 92 7.49 -3.07 -0.90
C PRO A 92 8.82 -2.51 -1.41
N ILE A 93 9.93 -2.86 -0.75
CA ILE A 93 11.28 -2.44 -1.18
C ILE A 93 11.65 -2.91 -2.59
N ASN A 94 10.97 -3.94 -3.12
CA ASN A 94 11.21 -4.43 -4.48
C ASN A 94 10.58 -3.52 -5.55
N VAL A 95 9.52 -2.77 -5.21
CA VAL A 95 8.67 -2.07 -6.20
C VAL A 95 8.48 -0.59 -5.92
N LEU A 96 8.77 -0.11 -4.70
CA LEU A 96 8.47 1.25 -4.26
C LEU A 96 9.06 2.35 -5.15
N ASN A 97 10.26 2.16 -5.67
CA ASN A 97 10.88 3.17 -6.54
C ASN A 97 10.17 3.25 -7.90
N GLN A 98 9.79 2.12 -8.48
CA GLN A 98 9.13 2.07 -9.77
C GLN A 98 7.71 2.62 -9.63
N LEU A 99 7.03 2.29 -8.55
CA LEU A 99 5.72 2.87 -8.21
C LEU A 99 5.78 4.39 -8.06
N LYS A 100 6.79 4.94 -7.37
CA LYS A 100 6.99 6.40 -7.25
C LYS A 100 7.32 7.08 -8.58
N ASN A 101 7.83 6.33 -9.56
CA ASN A 101 8.19 6.83 -10.88
C ASN A 101 7.05 6.68 -11.90
N VAL A 102 5.92 6.04 -11.54
CA VAL A 102 4.72 6.03 -12.37
C VAL A 102 4.21 7.48 -12.48
N PRO A 103 4.03 8.05 -13.69
CA PRO A 103 3.71 9.47 -13.87
C PRO A 103 2.46 9.93 -13.13
N GLU A 104 1.47 9.05 -12.99
CA GLU A 104 0.21 9.33 -12.33
C GLU A 104 0.32 9.36 -10.79
N VAL A 105 1.34 8.72 -10.21
CA VAL A 105 1.45 8.58 -8.75
C VAL A 105 1.88 9.91 -8.12
N CYS A 106 0.98 10.49 -7.33
CA CYS A 106 1.19 11.76 -6.65
C CYS A 106 1.96 11.60 -5.34
N ARG A 107 1.64 10.57 -4.55
CA ARG A 107 2.32 10.24 -3.28
C ARG A 107 2.03 8.83 -2.79
N ILE A 108 2.89 8.33 -1.90
CA ILE A 108 2.67 7.12 -1.11
C ILE A 108 2.42 7.51 0.35
N PHE A 109 1.36 6.97 0.95
CA PHE A 109 1.03 7.20 2.36
C PHE A 109 1.79 6.23 3.28
N CYS A 110 1.80 4.94 2.96
CA CYS A 110 2.57 3.92 3.67
C CYS A 110 2.84 2.70 2.79
N ALA A 111 3.78 1.87 3.25
CA ALA A 111 4.15 0.60 2.64
C ALA A 111 4.61 -0.37 3.74
N THR A 112 3.79 -1.36 4.09
CA THR A 112 3.96 -2.10 5.36
C THR A 112 3.27 -3.46 5.37
N ALA A 113 3.73 -4.34 6.25
CA ALA A 113 3.04 -5.57 6.66
C ALA A 113 2.34 -5.43 8.03
N ASN A 114 2.55 -4.33 8.75
CA ASN A 114 1.96 -4.16 10.07
C ASN A 114 0.43 -4.03 9.99
N PRO A 115 -0.29 -4.26 11.11
CA PRO A 115 -1.65 -3.77 11.26
C PRO A 115 -1.69 -2.25 11.07
N THR A 116 -2.59 -1.78 10.19
CA THR A 116 -2.67 -0.35 9.83
C THR A 116 -4.11 0.16 9.85
N SER A 117 -4.22 1.42 10.24
CA SER A 117 -5.45 2.19 10.33
C SER A 117 -5.34 3.43 9.44
N VAL A 118 -6.29 3.63 8.53
CA VAL A 118 -6.35 4.81 7.65
C VAL A 118 -7.34 5.80 8.25
N VAL A 119 -6.85 7.01 8.56
CA VAL A 119 -7.68 8.08 9.11
C VAL A 119 -8.27 8.86 7.94
N VAL A 120 -9.59 8.80 7.80
CA VAL A 120 -10.33 9.50 6.75
C VAL A 120 -11.30 10.51 7.35
N ILE A 121 -11.57 11.59 6.63
CA ILE A 121 -12.63 12.55 6.96
C ILE A 121 -13.62 12.66 5.82
N GLU A 122 -14.91 12.69 6.15
CA GLU A 122 -15.99 12.95 5.18
C GLU A 122 -16.11 14.46 4.92
N VAL A 123 -16.04 14.83 3.63
CA VAL A 123 -16.09 16.22 3.14
C VAL A 123 -17.05 16.29 1.96
N GLY A 124 -18.28 16.76 2.20
CA GLY A 124 -19.33 16.77 1.19
C GLY A 124 -19.63 15.34 0.70
N GLU A 125 -19.57 15.14 -0.61
CA GLU A 125 -19.79 13.83 -1.26
C GLU A 125 -18.54 12.94 -1.28
N GLY A 126 -17.38 13.44 -0.83
CA GLY A 126 -16.11 12.72 -0.89
C GLY A 126 -15.50 12.38 0.48
N ARG A 127 -14.39 11.65 0.44
CA ARG A 127 -13.51 11.40 1.60
C ARG A 127 -12.08 11.82 1.32
N ALA A 128 -11.44 12.40 2.32
CA ALA A 128 -10.02 12.72 2.29
C ALA A 128 -9.24 11.82 3.27
N ILE A 129 -8.11 11.27 2.81
CA ILE A 129 -7.16 10.58 3.68
C ILE A 129 -6.33 11.64 4.41
N LEU A 130 -6.46 11.69 5.73
CA LEU A 130 -5.70 12.57 6.60
C LEU A 130 -4.33 11.99 6.97
N GLY A 131 -4.24 10.66 7.06
CA GLY A 131 -3.00 9.97 7.40
C GLY A 131 -3.22 8.50 7.72
N VAL A 132 -2.15 7.86 8.18
CA VAL A 132 -2.10 6.42 8.50
C VAL A 132 -1.44 6.21 9.86
N ALA A 133 -1.96 5.25 10.62
CA ALA A 133 -1.32 4.72 11.81
C ALA A 133 -0.76 3.33 11.48
N ASP A 134 0.54 3.28 11.15
CA ASP A 134 1.27 2.07 10.77
C ASP A 134 1.91 1.43 12.01
N GLY A 135 1.35 0.29 12.43
CA GLY A 135 1.88 -0.47 13.55
C GLY A 135 1.70 0.20 14.92
N LYS A 136 2.69 0.05 15.79
CA LYS A 136 2.65 0.47 17.19
C LYS A 136 3.55 1.67 17.43
N ARG A 137 3.26 2.41 18.51
CA ARG A 137 4.13 3.49 19.00
C ARG A 137 5.45 2.92 19.53
N PRO A 138 6.59 3.63 19.38
CA PRO A 138 7.86 3.21 19.95
C PRO A 138 7.77 3.19 21.48
N ILE A 139 8.44 2.24 22.11
CA ILE A 139 8.47 2.05 23.58
C ILE A 139 9.83 2.40 24.21
N GLY A 140 10.80 2.82 23.41
CA GLY A 140 12.16 3.12 23.85
C GLY A 140 13.08 3.49 22.68
N ILE A 141 14.37 3.68 22.99
CA ILE A 141 15.45 3.95 22.04
C ILE A 141 16.41 2.75 22.08
N GLU A 142 16.90 2.31 20.91
CA GLU A 142 17.78 1.14 20.80
C GLU A 142 19.13 1.33 21.53
N GLY A 143 19.58 0.28 22.22
CA GLY A 143 20.92 0.20 22.82
C GLY A 143 21.95 -0.46 21.89
N GLU A 144 23.18 -0.64 22.38
CA GLU A 144 24.27 -1.25 21.59
C GLU A 144 23.95 -2.70 21.17
N GLU A 145 23.31 -3.49 22.05
CA GLU A 145 22.91 -4.86 21.75
C GLU A 145 21.83 -4.93 20.64
N ASP A 146 20.85 -4.02 20.68
CA ASP A 146 19.81 -3.89 19.65
C ASP A 146 20.42 -3.53 18.28
N ILE A 147 21.40 -2.60 18.28
CA ILE A 147 22.14 -2.20 17.09
C ILE A 147 22.90 -3.39 16.51
N ALA A 148 23.61 -4.14 17.37
CA ALA A 148 24.34 -5.33 16.97
C ALA A 148 23.39 -6.38 16.37
N TRP A 149 22.23 -6.60 17.00
CA TRP A 149 21.19 -7.50 16.51
C TRP A 149 20.66 -7.09 15.13
N ARG A 150 20.19 -5.85 14.94
CA ARG A 150 19.58 -5.45 13.64
C ARG A 150 20.61 -5.45 12.50
N LYS A 151 21.88 -5.11 12.80
CA LYS A 151 22.98 -5.20 11.83
C LYS A 151 23.31 -6.66 11.49
N GLY A 152 23.27 -7.55 12.48
CA GLY A 152 23.45 -8.99 12.29
C GLY A 152 22.32 -9.61 11.47
N LEU A 153 21.08 -9.23 11.74
CA LEU A 153 19.89 -9.69 11.01
C LEU A 153 20.04 -9.39 9.51
N LEU A 154 20.30 -8.14 9.12
CA LEU A 154 20.41 -7.75 7.71
C LEU A 154 21.47 -8.52 6.93
N ARG A 155 22.58 -8.92 7.58
CA ARG A 155 23.60 -9.80 6.99
C ARG A 155 23.13 -11.24 6.87
N LYS A 156 22.47 -11.75 7.91
CA LYS A 156 21.89 -13.10 7.93
C LYS A 156 20.85 -13.30 6.82
N ILE A 157 20.04 -12.28 6.53
CA ILE A 157 19.04 -12.32 5.46
C ILE A 157 19.58 -11.78 4.11
N GLY A 158 20.89 -11.51 4.00
CA GLY A 158 21.57 -11.25 2.73
C GLY A 158 21.42 -9.83 2.15
N TYR A 159 20.81 -8.87 2.87
CA TYR A 159 20.67 -7.50 2.39
C TYR A 159 21.91 -6.62 2.59
N LYS A 160 22.87 -7.07 3.41
CA LYS A 160 24.13 -6.39 3.68
C LYS A 160 25.28 -7.39 3.80
N GLN A 161 26.50 -6.92 3.52
CA GLN A 161 27.76 -7.60 3.77
C GLN A 161 28.43 -6.97 5.01
#